data_AF-A0A6I4NT84-F1
#
_entry.id   AF-A0A6I4NT84-F1
#
_cell.length_a   1.000
_cell.length_b   1.000
_cell.length_c   1.000
_cell.angle_alpha   90.00
_cell.angle_beta   90.00
_cell.angle_gamma   90.00
#
_symmetry.space_group_name_H-M   'P 1'
#
loop_
_entity.id
_entity.type
_entity.pdbx_description
1 polymer ?
#
loop_
_entity_poly.entity_id
_entity_poly.type
_entity_poly.pdbx_seq_one_letter_code
_entity_poly.pdbx_strand_id
1 'polypeptide(L)'
;MPAEEYFEFSDLARRASSGEPPVAIPAQAADPTADAPGEHTPVARDLSQRSDLYPVYQHGDRWAGVPEELRLDWCRALLDFPPYFPGPSFMVYTAQAIRGDRVATPLVWPLHAASFHRLGFTAVDWYMLRLCLDRRLEELLARGDERFVVDTTGPHGYRTCALIPEDWTDWLALGRAGLTPLRAFDLIVDGDRRSWPGGSIIDGDDGTVIASA
;
A
#
# COMPACT_ATOMS: atom_id res chain seq x y z
N MET A 1 43.28 -0.19 -43.49
CA MET A 1 42.74 -0.23 -42.12
C MET A 1 42.41 -1.68 -41.79
N PRO A 2 43.25 -2.36 -40.98
CA PRO A 2 42.97 -3.68 -40.37
C PRO A 2 42.14 -3.49 -39.07
N ALA A 3 41.16 -4.33 -38.71
CA ALA A 3 41.17 -5.73 -38.22
C ALA A 3 41.62 -5.86 -36.75
N GLU A 4 40.80 -6.58 -35.97
CA GLU A 4 40.97 -7.05 -34.57
C GLU A 4 40.61 -5.96 -33.52
N GLU A 5 39.80 -6.21 -32.49
CA GLU A 5 39.86 -7.32 -31.53
C GLU A 5 38.46 -7.76 -31.03
N TYR A 6 38.24 -9.08 -31.09
CA TYR A 6 37.31 -9.81 -30.23
C TYR A 6 37.84 -9.73 -28.79
N PHE A 7 37.06 -9.19 -27.85
CA PHE A 7 37.31 -9.41 -26.43
C PHE A 7 36.31 -10.42 -25.87
N GLU A 8 36.87 -11.58 -25.58
CA GLU A 8 36.23 -12.78 -25.05
C GLU A 8 35.69 -12.59 -23.63
N PHE A 9 34.51 -13.17 -23.38
CA PHE A 9 33.87 -13.35 -22.06
C PHE A 9 34.61 -14.33 -21.12
N SER A 10 35.87 -14.69 -21.42
CA SER A 10 36.61 -15.78 -20.78
C SER A 10 37.42 -15.37 -19.53
N ASP A 11 37.72 -14.08 -19.32
CA ASP A 11 38.68 -13.67 -18.28
C ASP A 11 38.06 -13.32 -16.91
N LEU A 12 36.74 -13.13 -16.85
CA LEU A 12 36.05 -12.80 -15.60
C LEU A 12 35.84 -14.04 -14.69
N ALA A 13 35.87 -15.24 -15.28
CA ALA A 13 35.78 -16.50 -14.53
C ALA A 13 37.13 -16.95 -13.90
N ARG A 14 38.26 -16.34 -14.29
CA ARG A 14 39.59 -16.74 -13.79
C ARG A 14 40.11 -15.88 -12.63
N ARG A 15 39.54 -14.69 -12.40
CA ARG A 15 39.93 -13.78 -11.31
C ARG A 15 39.26 -14.04 -9.96
N ALA A 16 38.27 -14.93 -9.89
CA ALA A 16 37.58 -15.27 -8.64
C ALA A 16 38.28 -16.35 -7.79
N SER A 17 39.43 -16.90 -8.23
CA SER A 17 40.14 -18.00 -7.53
C SER A 17 41.55 -17.65 -7.03
N SER A 18 42.02 -16.41 -7.15
CA SER A 18 43.25 -15.95 -6.48
C SER A 18 42.87 -14.96 -5.39
N GLY A 19 42.99 -15.34 -4.12
CA GLY A 19 42.68 -14.49 -2.97
C GLY A 19 43.63 -13.30 -2.82
N GLU A 20 43.54 -12.32 -3.72
CA GLU A 20 44.17 -11.01 -3.59
C GLU A 20 43.15 -9.97 -3.10
N PRO A 21 43.52 -9.09 -2.16
CA PRO A 21 42.65 -8.03 -1.70
C PRO A 21 42.50 -6.94 -2.78
N PRO A 22 41.31 -6.30 -2.89
CA PRO A 22 41.09 -5.25 -3.89
C PRO A 22 41.96 -4.01 -3.60
N VAL A 23 42.60 -3.51 -4.65
CA VAL A 23 43.40 -2.29 -4.67
C VAL A 23 42.52 -1.08 -4.34
N ALA A 24 42.91 -0.30 -3.34
CA ALA A 24 42.24 0.93 -2.94
C ALA A 24 42.36 2.01 -4.04
N ILE A 25 41.21 2.51 -4.50
CA ILE A 25 41.13 3.68 -5.38
C ILE A 25 41.18 4.94 -4.51
N PRO A 26 42.03 5.94 -4.81
CA PRO A 26 42.09 7.17 -4.02
C PRO A 26 40.81 8.00 -4.19
N ALA A 27 40.22 8.40 -3.06
CA ALA A 27 39.04 9.26 -3.00
C ALA A 27 39.37 10.67 -3.53
N GLN A 28 38.72 11.07 -4.63
CA GLN A 28 38.64 12.47 -5.02
C GLN A 28 37.74 13.21 -4.03
N ALA A 29 38.26 14.27 -3.42
CA ALA A 29 37.50 15.20 -2.60
C ALA A 29 36.45 15.90 -3.46
N ALA A 30 35.17 15.65 -3.17
CA ALA A 30 34.05 16.35 -3.76
C ALA A 30 33.69 17.59 -2.92
N ASP A 31 33.39 18.66 -3.64
CA ASP A 31 33.03 20.02 -3.24
C ASP A 31 31.78 20.04 -2.32
N PRO A 32 31.77 20.74 -1.16
CA PRO A 32 30.61 20.81 -0.27
C PRO A 32 29.68 21.94 -0.69
N THR A 33 29.03 21.85 -1.84
CA THR A 33 27.91 22.75 -2.19
C THR A 33 27.00 22.12 -3.25
N ALA A 34 26.24 21.11 -2.84
CA ALA A 34 25.08 20.66 -3.60
C ALA A 34 23.96 20.38 -2.59
N ASP A 35 22.92 21.19 -2.64
CA ASP A 35 21.64 20.95 -1.96
C ASP A 35 21.18 19.53 -2.28
N ALA A 36 21.14 18.69 -1.25
CA ALA A 36 20.53 17.38 -1.35
C ALA A 36 19.02 17.57 -1.59
N PRO A 37 18.40 16.86 -2.54
CA PRO A 37 16.95 16.77 -2.58
C PRO A 37 16.50 16.14 -1.26
N GLY A 38 15.68 16.88 -0.50
CA GLY A 38 15.23 16.48 0.82
C GLY A 38 14.72 15.04 0.80
N GLU A 39 15.33 14.19 1.63
CA GLU A 39 14.79 12.89 1.97
C GLU A 39 13.42 13.12 2.61
N HIS A 40 12.37 13.08 1.78
CA HIS A 40 11.01 12.89 2.25
C HIS A 40 10.95 11.47 2.82
N THR A 41 11.38 11.33 4.07
CA THR A 41 11.07 10.14 4.86
C THR A 41 9.56 10.17 5.02
N PRO A 42 8.80 9.21 4.42
CA PRO A 42 7.37 9.17 4.64
C PRO A 42 7.17 9.03 6.15
N VAL A 43 6.40 9.94 6.75
CA VAL A 43 6.10 9.91 8.18
C VAL A 43 5.28 8.64 8.42
N ALA A 44 5.98 7.55 8.76
CA ALA A 44 5.37 6.34 9.26
C ALA A 44 4.68 6.71 10.57
N ARG A 45 3.36 6.91 10.49
CA ARG A 45 2.55 7.19 11.68
C ARG A 45 2.42 5.88 12.45
N ASP A 46 3.01 5.86 13.63
CA ASP A 46 2.97 4.73 14.55
C ASP A 46 1.51 4.40 14.92
N LEU A 47 1.07 3.18 14.56
CA LEU A 47 -0.24 2.64 14.92
C LEU A 47 -0.47 2.64 16.44
N SER A 48 0.59 2.64 17.25
CA SER A 48 0.49 2.70 18.71
C SER A 48 -0.16 4.00 19.21
N GLN A 49 -0.08 5.08 18.43
CA GLN A 49 -0.64 6.39 18.80
C GLN A 49 -2.13 6.52 18.48
N ARG A 50 -2.71 5.60 17.69
CA ARG A 50 -4.13 5.55 17.35
C ARG A 50 -4.82 4.31 17.96
N SER A 51 -4.68 4.16 19.28
CA SER A 51 -5.43 3.13 20.03
C SER A 51 -6.95 3.33 19.99
N ASP A 52 -7.40 4.52 19.56
CA ASP A 52 -8.80 4.88 19.30
C ASP A 52 -9.36 4.23 18.02
N LEU A 53 -8.52 3.93 17.02
CA LEU A 53 -8.95 3.21 15.81
C LEU A 53 -9.31 1.74 16.08
N TYR A 54 -8.84 1.20 17.21
CA TYR A 54 -9.11 -0.17 17.61
C TYR A 54 -9.53 -0.20 19.08
N PRO A 55 -10.83 0.02 19.37
CA PRO A 55 -11.36 -0.17 20.71
C PRO A 55 -10.87 -1.53 21.25
N VAL A 56 -10.45 -1.56 22.51
CA VAL A 56 -10.08 -2.79 23.22
C VAL A 56 -11.34 -3.65 23.32
N TYR A 57 -11.64 -4.42 22.28
CA TYR A 57 -12.84 -5.25 22.20
C TYR A 57 -12.68 -6.46 23.12
N GLN A 58 -13.40 -6.42 24.23
CA GLN A 58 -13.52 -7.50 25.20
C GLN A 58 -14.13 -8.75 24.55
N HIS A 59 -13.69 -9.92 25.01
CA HIS A 59 -14.08 -11.29 24.65
C HIS A 59 -15.53 -11.48 24.12
N GLY A 60 -15.74 -11.26 22.82
CA GLY A 60 -16.97 -11.56 22.07
C GLY A 60 -16.64 -12.09 20.67
N ASP A 61 -17.67 -12.36 19.84
CA ASP A 61 -17.48 -12.73 18.43
C ASP A 61 -16.82 -11.56 17.69
N ARG A 62 -15.52 -11.71 17.38
CA ARG A 62 -14.68 -10.68 16.76
C ARG A 62 -15.07 -10.39 15.33
N TRP A 63 -15.90 -11.25 14.73
CA TRP A 63 -16.48 -11.04 13.42
C TRP A 63 -17.68 -10.10 13.46
N ALA A 64 -18.20 -9.78 14.65
CA ALA A 64 -19.12 -8.67 14.94
C ALA A 64 -20.15 -8.36 13.85
N GLY A 65 -20.84 -9.39 13.36
CA GLY A 65 -21.88 -9.29 12.32
C GLY A 65 -21.52 -9.84 10.96
N VAL A 66 -20.28 -10.27 10.71
CA VAL A 66 -19.91 -11.01 9.49
C VAL A 66 -20.45 -12.46 9.58
N PRO A 67 -21.36 -12.86 8.69
CA PRO A 67 -21.89 -14.23 8.62
C PRO A 67 -20.78 -15.26 8.44
N GLU A 68 -20.96 -16.46 9.00
CA GLU A 68 -19.92 -17.50 9.03
C GLU A 68 -19.46 -17.90 7.63
N GLU A 69 -20.40 -17.99 6.69
CA GLU A 69 -20.18 -18.33 5.28
C GLU A 69 -19.29 -17.32 4.54
N LEU A 70 -19.21 -16.07 5.01
CA LEU A 70 -18.39 -15.02 4.39
C LEU A 70 -17.00 -14.88 5.02
N ARG A 71 -16.76 -15.50 6.19
CA ARG A 71 -15.52 -15.31 6.95
C ARG A 71 -14.30 -15.81 6.19
N LEU A 72 -14.43 -16.91 5.46
CA LEU A 72 -13.32 -17.48 4.70
C LEU A 72 -12.88 -16.56 3.56
N ASP A 73 -13.81 -15.89 2.88
CA ASP A 73 -13.49 -14.93 1.82
C ASP A 73 -12.79 -13.70 2.38
N TRP A 74 -13.22 -13.20 3.54
CA TRP A 74 -12.49 -12.16 4.27
C TRP A 74 -11.10 -12.60 4.69
N CYS A 75 -10.92 -13.84 5.17
CA CYS A 75 -9.61 -14.36 5.52
C CYS A 75 -8.66 -14.37 4.30
N ARG A 76 -9.16 -14.83 3.15
CA ARG A 76 -8.39 -14.86 1.90
C ARG A 76 -7.98 -13.46 1.46
N ALA A 77 -8.92 -12.53 1.46
CA ALA A 77 -8.63 -11.14 1.09
C ALA A 77 -7.59 -10.51 2.04
N LEU A 78 -7.80 -10.62 3.35
CA LEU A 78 -6.89 -10.05 4.36
C LEU A 78 -5.52 -10.72 4.38
N LEU A 79 -5.41 -11.97 3.96
CA LEU A 79 -4.12 -12.65 3.81
C LEU A 79 -3.25 -12.00 2.73
N ASP A 80 -3.87 -11.57 1.62
CA ASP A 80 -3.16 -10.95 0.51
C ASP A 80 -2.77 -9.49 0.80
N PHE A 81 -3.61 -8.75 1.53
CA PHE A 81 -3.30 -7.38 1.95
C PHE A 81 -3.48 -7.18 3.47
N PRO A 82 -2.57 -7.74 4.30
CA PRO A 82 -2.76 -7.75 5.75
C PRO A 82 -2.79 -6.32 6.32
N PRO A 83 -3.82 -5.95 7.10
CA PRO A 83 -3.86 -4.65 7.79
C PRO A 83 -2.83 -4.58 8.93
N TYR A 84 -2.34 -5.73 9.38
CA TYR A 84 -1.29 -5.89 10.38
C TYR A 84 -0.52 -7.19 10.14
N PHE A 85 0.81 -7.14 10.29
CA PHE A 85 1.71 -8.27 10.05
C PHE A 85 2.27 -8.81 11.37
N PRO A 86 1.76 -9.95 11.88
CA PRO A 86 2.19 -10.53 13.16
C PRO A 86 3.55 -11.24 13.10
N GLY A 87 4.18 -11.33 11.93
CA GLY A 87 5.42 -12.06 11.71
C GLY A 87 5.30 -13.23 10.73
N PRO A 88 6.40 -13.65 10.10
CA PRO A 88 6.40 -14.63 9.01
C PRO A 88 5.87 -16.01 9.45
N SER A 89 6.27 -16.51 10.62
CA SER A 89 5.83 -17.82 11.10
C SER A 89 4.31 -17.91 11.28
N PHE A 90 3.70 -16.85 11.83
CA PHE A 90 2.26 -16.78 12.01
C PHE A 90 1.52 -16.66 10.67
N MET A 91 2.07 -15.88 9.73
CA MET A 91 1.53 -15.76 8.38
C MET A 91 1.58 -17.07 7.60
N VAL A 92 2.66 -17.86 7.71
CA VAL A 92 2.77 -19.19 7.09
C VAL A 92 1.70 -20.14 7.63
N TYR A 93 1.54 -20.21 8.96
CA TYR A 93 0.50 -21.03 9.58
C TYR A 93 -0.91 -20.61 9.14
N THR A 94 -1.16 -19.30 9.13
CA THR A 94 -2.45 -18.72 8.72
C THR A 94 -2.76 -19.05 7.26
N ALA A 95 -1.79 -18.87 6.37
CA ALA A 95 -1.94 -19.20 4.95
C ALA A 95 -2.24 -20.70 4.72
N GLN A 96 -1.56 -21.60 5.44
CA GLN A 96 -1.83 -23.03 5.36
C GLN A 96 -3.25 -23.38 5.84
N ALA A 97 -3.72 -22.77 6.91
CA ALA A 97 -5.07 -22.98 7.40
C ALA A 97 -6.14 -22.50 6.41
N ILE A 98 -5.98 -21.29 5.85
CA ILE A 98 -6.89 -20.71 4.86
C ILE A 98 -6.93 -21.54 3.57
N ARG A 99 -5.78 -22.04 3.10
CA ARG A 99 -5.71 -22.93 1.92
C ARG A 99 -6.38 -24.28 2.15
N GLY A 100 -6.52 -24.71 3.40
CA GLY A 100 -7.31 -25.87 3.80
C GLY A 100 -8.76 -25.54 4.14
N ASP A 101 -9.28 -24.41 3.63
CA ASP A 101 -10.65 -23.92 3.83
C ASP A 101 -11.05 -23.70 5.31
N ARG A 102 -10.08 -23.34 6.15
CA ARG A 102 -10.32 -23.00 7.56
C ARG A 102 -10.24 -21.50 7.77
N VAL A 103 -11.16 -20.98 8.57
CA VAL A 103 -11.12 -19.60 9.09
C VAL A 103 -9.96 -19.50 10.09
N ALA A 104 -8.91 -18.76 9.72
CA ALA A 104 -7.75 -18.52 10.56
C ALA A 104 -7.23 -17.11 10.31
N THR A 105 -7.08 -16.32 11.37
CA THR A 105 -6.62 -14.94 11.27
C THR A 105 -5.92 -14.48 12.55
N PRO A 106 -5.00 -13.50 12.46
CA PRO A 106 -4.59 -12.69 13.61
C PRO A 106 -5.78 -11.99 14.27
N LEU A 107 -5.60 -11.57 15.53
CA LEU A 107 -6.65 -10.98 16.36
C LEU A 107 -7.37 -9.78 15.70
N VAL A 108 -6.60 -8.92 15.03
CA VAL A 108 -7.08 -7.62 14.52
C VAL A 108 -7.77 -7.71 13.15
N TRP A 109 -7.58 -8.80 12.40
CA TRP A 109 -8.14 -8.94 11.06
C TRP A 109 -9.68 -9.10 11.06
N PRO A 110 -10.31 -9.95 11.90
CA PRO A 110 -11.77 -10.04 11.98
C PRO A 110 -12.44 -8.73 12.35
N LEU A 111 -11.81 -7.94 13.24
CA LEU A 111 -12.31 -6.62 13.62
C LEU A 111 -12.30 -5.68 12.41
N HIS A 112 -11.24 -5.70 11.61
CA HIS A 112 -11.16 -4.92 10.38
C HIS A 112 -12.21 -5.35 9.36
N ALA A 113 -12.37 -6.66 9.13
CA ALA A 113 -13.42 -7.22 8.28
C ALA A 113 -14.82 -6.77 8.73
N ALA A 114 -15.09 -6.85 10.03
CA ALA A 114 -16.37 -6.46 10.60
C ALA A 114 -16.66 -4.98 10.40
N SER A 115 -15.68 -4.10 10.63
CA SER A 115 -15.86 -2.66 10.43
C SER A 115 -16.23 -2.32 8.99
N PHE A 116 -15.54 -2.92 8.00
CA PHE A 116 -15.88 -2.77 6.59
C PHE A 116 -17.24 -3.38 6.24
N HIS A 117 -17.53 -4.58 6.75
CA HIS A 117 -18.78 -5.28 6.46
C HIS A 117 -20.01 -4.52 6.96
N ARG A 118 -19.93 -3.89 8.14
CA ARG A 118 -21.01 -3.03 8.66
C ARG A 118 -21.32 -1.84 7.74
N LEU A 119 -20.34 -1.36 6.97
CA LEU A 119 -20.52 -0.30 5.98
C LEU A 119 -20.97 -0.84 4.61
N GLY A 120 -21.23 -2.15 4.52
CA GLY A 120 -21.72 -2.83 3.34
C GLY A 120 -20.63 -3.32 2.39
N PHE A 121 -19.35 -3.26 2.75
CA PHE A 121 -18.30 -3.87 1.95
C PHE A 121 -18.39 -5.41 1.99
N THR A 122 -18.08 -6.03 0.86
CA THR A 122 -17.73 -7.45 0.78
C THR A 122 -16.22 -7.63 0.80
N ALA A 123 -15.75 -8.87 0.99
CA ALA A 123 -14.32 -9.19 0.87
C ALA A 123 -13.77 -8.84 -0.52
N VAL A 124 -14.59 -8.99 -1.57
CA VAL A 124 -14.23 -8.62 -2.95
C VAL A 124 -14.07 -7.11 -3.08
N ASP A 125 -14.99 -6.31 -2.55
CA ASP A 125 -14.91 -4.85 -2.59
C ASP A 125 -13.63 -4.36 -1.91
N TRP A 126 -13.35 -4.89 -0.72
CA TRP A 126 -12.13 -4.55 0.01
C TRP A 126 -10.87 -4.96 -0.76
N TYR A 127 -10.86 -6.14 -1.40
CA TYR A 127 -9.71 -6.62 -2.18
C TYR A 127 -9.44 -5.72 -3.38
N MET A 128 -10.49 -5.34 -4.10
CA MET A 128 -10.40 -4.41 -5.23
C MET A 128 -9.93 -3.03 -4.80
N LEU A 129 -10.42 -2.52 -3.67
CA LEU A 129 -9.96 -1.27 -3.11
C LEU A 129 -8.46 -1.33 -2.76
N ARG A 130 -7.99 -2.42 -2.14
CA ARG A 130 -6.57 -2.59 -1.83
C ARG A 130 -5.70 -2.66 -3.07
N LEU A 131 -6.15 -3.33 -4.14
CA LEU A 131 -5.46 -3.31 -5.43
C LEU A 131 -5.36 -1.90 -6.02
N CYS A 132 -6.43 -1.09 -5.94
CA CYS A 132 -6.39 0.30 -6.40
C CYS A 132 -5.40 1.13 -5.58
N LEU A 133 -5.42 0.98 -4.26
CA LEU A 133 -4.51 1.69 -3.37
C LEU A 133 -3.04 1.30 -3.60
N ASP A 134 -2.74 0.01 -3.72
CA ASP A 134 -1.36 -0.48 -3.90
C ASP A 134 -0.68 0.15 -5.12
N ARG A 135 -1.44 0.40 -6.20
CA ARG A 135 -0.94 1.06 -7.41
C ARG A 135 -0.50 2.51 -7.21
N ARG A 136 -0.99 3.19 -6.18
CA ARG A 136 -0.74 4.62 -5.92
C ARG A 136 -0.22 4.89 -4.52
N LEU A 137 0.14 3.84 -3.77
CA LEU A 137 0.46 3.95 -2.35
C LEU A 137 1.64 4.92 -2.11
N GLU A 138 2.71 4.81 -2.88
CA GLU A 138 3.89 5.69 -2.72
C GLU A 138 3.56 7.16 -3.03
N GLU A 139 2.75 7.41 -4.07
CA GLU A 139 2.31 8.75 -4.44
C GLU A 139 1.46 9.38 -3.32
N LEU A 140 0.56 8.59 -2.74
CA LEU A 140 -0.33 9.04 -1.66
C LEU A 140 0.42 9.28 -0.36
N LEU A 141 1.41 8.42 -0.05
CA LEU A 141 2.32 8.62 1.08
C LEU A 141 3.14 9.89 0.93
N ALA A 142 3.67 10.17 -0.26
CA ALA A 142 4.43 11.39 -0.52
C ALA A 142 3.57 12.67 -0.35
N ARG A 143 2.26 12.58 -0.57
CA ARG A 143 1.29 13.67 -0.37
C ARG A 143 0.80 13.82 1.07
N GLY A 144 1.10 12.87 1.95
CA GLY A 144 0.64 12.88 3.34
C GLY A 144 -0.86 12.60 3.50
N ASP A 145 -1.43 11.74 2.66
CA ASP A 145 -2.84 11.34 2.75
C ASP A 145 -3.14 10.60 4.07
N GLU A 146 -4.28 10.92 4.70
CA GLU A 146 -4.62 10.45 6.05
C GLU A 146 -5.67 9.33 6.09
N ARG A 147 -6.22 8.94 4.94
CA ARG A 147 -7.32 7.94 4.82
C ARG A 147 -6.90 6.49 5.06
N PHE A 148 -5.62 6.30 5.30
CA PHE A 148 -5.00 5.02 5.60
C PHE A 148 -3.86 5.23 6.59
N VAL A 149 -3.56 4.16 7.32
CA VAL A 149 -2.43 4.12 8.23
C VAL A 149 -1.45 3.09 7.71
N VAL A 150 -0.21 3.52 7.49
CA VAL A 150 0.87 2.64 7.09
C VAL A 150 1.72 2.34 8.31
N ASP A 151 1.83 1.05 8.62
CA ASP A 151 2.74 0.55 9.63
C ASP A 151 3.97 -0.05 8.95
N THR A 152 5.11 0.58 9.18
CA THR A 152 6.44 0.13 8.74
C THR A 152 7.26 -0.45 9.89
N THR A 153 6.70 -0.51 11.10
CA THR A 153 7.42 -0.91 12.33
C THR A 153 7.54 -2.43 12.51
N GLY A 154 6.98 -3.21 11.58
CA GLY A 154 7.11 -4.65 11.59
C GLY A 154 8.59 -5.09 11.62
N PRO A 155 8.95 -6.12 12.40
CA PRO A 155 10.34 -6.51 12.72
C PRO A 155 11.24 -6.89 11.53
N HIS A 156 10.75 -6.79 10.28
CA HIS A 156 11.46 -7.13 9.05
C HIS A 156 11.24 -6.10 7.92
N GLY A 157 10.80 -4.88 8.24
CA GLY A 157 10.51 -3.86 7.22
C GLY A 157 9.29 -4.21 6.35
N TYR A 158 8.43 -5.14 6.81
CA TYR A 158 7.19 -5.45 6.13
C TYR A 158 6.21 -4.29 6.33
N ARG A 159 5.77 -3.70 5.23
CA ARG A 159 4.82 -2.59 5.24
C ARG A 159 3.41 -3.16 5.26
N THR A 160 2.64 -2.79 6.28
CA THR A 160 1.18 -3.03 6.29
C THR A 160 0.42 -1.73 6.16
N CYS A 161 -0.78 -1.83 5.60
CA CYS A 161 -1.64 -0.69 5.37
C CYS A 161 -3.04 -1.03 5.87
N ALA A 162 -3.46 -0.35 6.92
CA ALA A 162 -4.80 -0.40 7.44
C ALA A 162 -5.60 0.77 6.88
N LEU A 163 -6.76 0.50 6.30
CA LEU A 163 -7.67 1.53 5.80
C LEU A 163 -8.61 2.01 6.91
N ILE A 164 -8.99 3.28 6.91
CA ILE A 164 -10.05 3.79 7.78
C ILE A 164 -11.39 3.57 7.05
N PRO A 165 -12.25 2.64 7.49
CA PRO A 165 -13.40 2.19 6.70
C PRO A 165 -14.35 3.32 6.24
N GLU A 166 -14.59 4.30 7.11
CA GLU A 166 -15.51 5.40 6.90
C GLU A 166 -15.10 6.30 5.70
N ASP A 167 -13.79 6.48 5.50
CA ASP A 167 -13.22 7.32 4.45
C ASP A 167 -13.38 6.74 3.03
N TRP A 168 -13.85 5.50 2.91
CA TRP A 168 -14.00 4.79 1.64
C TRP A 168 -15.46 4.47 1.28
N THR A 169 -16.42 4.93 2.08
CA THR A 169 -17.85 4.70 1.82
C THR A 169 -18.31 5.28 0.48
N ASP A 170 -17.80 6.46 0.10
CA ASP A 170 -18.09 7.07 -1.20
C ASP A 170 -17.49 6.28 -2.38
N TRP A 171 -16.30 5.68 -2.21
CA TRP A 171 -15.72 4.80 -3.22
C TRP A 171 -16.66 3.61 -3.54
N LEU A 172 -17.22 3.01 -2.49
CA LEU A 172 -18.16 1.91 -2.62
C LEU A 172 -19.46 2.35 -3.29
N ALA A 173 -19.99 3.53 -2.94
CA ALA A 173 -21.18 4.09 -3.55
C ALA A 173 -20.97 4.36 -5.06
N LEU A 174 -19.83 4.92 -5.44
CA LEU A 174 -19.46 5.16 -6.84
C LEU A 174 -19.33 3.86 -7.64
N GLY A 175 -18.69 2.83 -7.07
CA GLY A 175 -18.61 1.51 -7.70
C GLY A 175 -19.98 0.89 -7.95
N ARG A 176 -20.88 0.98 -6.97
CA ARG A 176 -22.28 0.52 -7.09
C ARG A 176 -23.09 1.31 -8.13
N ALA A 177 -22.74 2.58 -8.35
CA ALA A 177 -23.32 3.39 -9.41
C ALA A 177 -22.80 3.03 -10.82
N GLY A 178 -21.91 2.03 -10.92
CA GLY A 178 -21.40 1.50 -12.19
C GLY A 178 -20.05 2.07 -12.62
N LEU A 179 -19.38 2.87 -11.79
CA LEU A 179 -18.01 3.29 -12.09
C LEU A 179 -17.06 2.10 -11.93
N THR A 180 -16.02 2.08 -12.75
CA THR A 180 -14.94 1.11 -12.56
C THR A 180 -14.22 1.38 -11.22
N PRO A 181 -13.73 0.34 -10.52
CA PRO A 181 -13.03 0.50 -9.23
C PRO A 181 -11.92 1.55 -9.26
N LEU A 182 -11.13 1.56 -10.34
CA LEU A 182 -10.03 2.51 -10.51
C LEU A 182 -10.54 3.94 -10.75
N ARG A 183 -11.63 4.12 -11.51
CA ARG A 183 -12.21 5.46 -11.73
C ARG A 183 -12.83 6.01 -10.47
N ALA A 184 -13.57 5.19 -9.72
CA ALA A 184 -14.09 5.57 -8.41
C ALA A 184 -12.93 5.96 -7.46
N PHE A 185 -11.85 5.18 -7.46
CA PHE A 185 -10.66 5.46 -6.66
C PHE A 185 -10.01 6.80 -7.02
N ASP A 186 -9.76 7.05 -8.32
CA ASP A 186 -9.18 8.31 -8.78
C ASP A 186 -10.04 9.52 -8.38
N LEU A 187 -11.37 9.41 -8.45
CA LEU A 187 -12.27 10.48 -8.03
C LEU A 187 -12.19 10.76 -6.53
N ILE A 188 -12.12 9.71 -5.72
CA ILE A 188 -11.99 9.85 -4.27
C ILE A 188 -10.62 10.43 -3.92
N VAL A 189 -9.58 9.98 -4.60
CA VAL A 189 -8.20 10.37 -4.27
C VAL A 189 -7.81 11.74 -4.77
N ASP A 190 -8.12 12.07 -6.03
CA ASP A 190 -7.71 13.32 -6.65
C ASP A 190 -8.86 14.34 -6.76
N GLY A 191 -10.10 13.96 -6.44
CA GLY A 191 -11.29 14.73 -6.80
C GLY A 191 -11.64 14.61 -8.28
N ASP A 192 -12.59 15.42 -8.76
CA ASP A 192 -12.88 15.53 -10.20
C ASP A 192 -11.88 16.47 -10.91
N ARG A 193 -10.58 16.19 -10.74
CA ARG A 193 -9.49 16.97 -11.36
C ARG A 193 -9.23 16.61 -12.82
N ARG A 194 -9.80 15.50 -13.29
CA ARG A 194 -9.91 15.23 -14.74
C ARG A 194 -11.19 15.91 -15.23
N SER A 195 -11.19 17.24 -15.19
CA SER A 195 -12.08 18.00 -16.07
C SER A 195 -11.93 17.42 -17.47
N TRP A 196 -13.07 17.29 -18.12
CA TRP A 196 -13.26 16.71 -19.44
C TRP A 196 -12.13 17.07 -20.41
N PRO A 197 -11.75 16.18 -21.35
CA PRO A 197 -10.82 16.56 -22.40
C PRO A 197 -11.45 17.69 -23.22
N GLY A 198 -11.10 18.94 -22.90
CA GLY A 198 -11.67 20.17 -23.47
C GLY A 198 -11.85 21.33 -22.49
N GLY A 199 -12.00 21.08 -21.17
CA GLY A 199 -12.27 22.14 -20.19
C GLY A 199 -11.03 22.57 -19.41
N SER A 200 -10.43 23.71 -19.77
CA SER A 200 -9.39 24.34 -18.97
C SER A 200 -10.05 25.00 -17.75
N ILE A 201 -9.76 24.52 -16.54
CA ILE A 201 -10.12 25.23 -15.32
C ILE A 201 -9.04 26.28 -15.09
N ILE A 202 -9.40 27.55 -15.25
CA ILE A 202 -8.56 28.67 -14.82
C ILE A 202 -9.04 29.02 -13.41
N ASP A 203 -8.21 28.74 -12.43
CA ASP A 203 -8.41 29.21 -11.06
C ASP A 203 -7.93 30.67 -11.01
N GLY A 204 -8.87 31.60 -10.90
CA GLY A 204 -8.56 33.01 -10.65
C GLY A 204 -8.25 33.19 -9.17
N ASP A 205 -7.18 33.93 -8.83
CA ASP A 205 -6.79 34.29 -7.45
C ASP A 205 -7.90 35.00 -6.64
N ASP A 206 -9.06 35.30 -7.24
CA ASP A 206 -10.25 35.86 -6.61
C ASP A 206 -11.28 34.80 -6.16
N GLY A 207 -10.98 33.51 -6.32
CA GLY A 207 -11.88 32.41 -5.94
C GLY A 207 -12.99 32.15 -6.96
N THR A 208 -12.90 32.71 -8.17
CA THR A 208 -13.89 32.48 -9.22
C THR A 208 -13.49 31.28 -10.07
N VAL A 209 -14.28 30.21 -10.01
CA VAL A 209 -14.14 29.06 -10.92
C VAL A 209 -14.98 29.32 -12.17
N ILE A 210 -14.32 29.56 -13.30
CA ILE A 210 -15.00 29.64 -14.60
C ILE A 210 -14.77 28.33 -15.35
N ALA A 211 -15.86 27.60 -15.59
CA ALA A 211 -15.87 26.46 -16.50
C ALA A 211 -16.52 26.90 -17.82
N SER A 212 -15.79 26.78 -18.93
CA SER A 212 -16.36 26.92 -20.29
C SER A 212 -16.46 25.54 -20.94
N ALA A 213 -17.64 25.23 -21.50
CA ALA A 213 -17.89 24.05 -22.32
C ALA A 213 -17.58 24.30 -23.80
#